data_AF-A0A1M6T176-F1
#
_entry.id   AF-A0A1M6T176-F1
#
_cell.length_a   1.000
_cell.length_b   1.000
_cell.length_c   1.000
_cell.angle_alpha   90.00
_cell.angle_beta   90.00
_cell.angle_gamma   90.00
#
_symmetry.space_group_name_H-M   'P 1'
#
loop_
_entity.id
_entity.type
_entity.pdbx_description
1 polymer ?
#
loop_
_entity_poly.entity_id
_entity_poly.type
_entity_poly.pdbx_seq_one_letter_code
_entity_poly.pdbx_strand_id
1 'polypeptide(L)'
;MKRYALIGLVVLISYLSNACSSDDGRGQEIRNYRYEVTGTISVPVQIQYTPTILSPEDALDDVDYEETAMLPWTKEVSLHYLASGVGLSVAVEDGFVGETVSIKIFLEDEQVAVHTAEVAPDGVLVFTVNYYIDGTVTVHSD
;
A
#
# COMPACT_ATOMS: atom_id res chain seq x y z
N MET A 1 -52.17 19.81 -35.54
CA MET A 1 -52.75 19.34 -34.26
C MET A 1 -52.78 17.82 -34.27
N LYS A 2 -52.00 17.17 -33.40
CA LYS A 2 -52.36 15.92 -32.72
C LYS A 2 -51.29 15.63 -31.68
N ARG A 3 -51.72 15.68 -30.43
CA ARG A 3 -50.96 15.33 -29.23
C ARG A 3 -51.03 13.82 -29.09
N TYR A 4 -49.90 13.16 -28.88
CA TYR A 4 -49.86 11.86 -28.24
C TYR A 4 -48.76 11.91 -27.20
N ALA A 5 -49.20 12.01 -25.95
CA ALA A 5 -48.39 11.86 -24.76
C ALA A 5 -48.57 10.44 -24.22
N LEU A 6 -47.57 10.00 -23.46
CA LEU A 6 -47.46 8.78 -22.65
C LEU A 6 -47.19 7.45 -23.38
N ILE A 7 -46.02 6.88 -23.08
CA ILE A 7 -45.71 5.59 -22.42
C ILE A 7 -44.16 5.61 -22.35
N GLY A 8 -43.47 5.68 -21.20
CA GLY A 8 -43.61 4.84 -20.02
C GLY A 8 -42.71 3.60 -20.16
N LEU A 9 -41.39 3.74 -20.02
CA LEU A 9 -40.49 2.61 -19.78
C LEU A 9 -39.27 3.05 -18.95
N VAL A 10 -39.39 2.90 -17.64
CA VAL A 10 -38.26 2.92 -16.71
C VAL A 10 -37.54 1.60 -16.88
N VAL A 11 -36.34 1.62 -17.48
CA VAL A 11 -35.46 0.46 -17.54
C VAL A 11 -34.53 0.51 -16.33
N LEU A 12 -35.04 -0.04 -15.22
CA LEU A 12 -34.25 -0.42 -14.05
C LEU A 12 -33.44 -1.67 -14.44
N ILE A 13 -32.20 -1.48 -14.87
CA ILE A 13 -31.23 -2.57 -15.01
C ILE A 13 -30.35 -2.55 -13.76
N SER A 14 -30.82 -3.27 -12.74
CA SER A 14 -30.04 -3.71 -11.61
C SER A 14 -29.44 -5.07 -11.95
N TYR A 15 -28.24 -5.09 -12.53
CA TYR A 15 -27.36 -6.26 -12.48
C TYR A 15 -26.31 -6.05 -11.39
N LEU A 16 -26.74 -6.28 -10.16
CA LEU A 16 -25.83 -6.68 -9.08
C LEU A 16 -25.59 -8.18 -9.24
N SER A 17 -24.65 -8.55 -10.11
CA SER A 17 -24.05 -9.88 -10.05
C SER A 17 -22.91 -9.86 -9.03
N ASN A 18 -23.29 -10.05 -7.76
CA ASN A 18 -22.40 -10.61 -6.75
C ASN A 18 -21.99 -12.00 -7.25
N ALA A 19 -20.85 -12.08 -7.94
CA ALA A 19 -20.17 -13.35 -8.15
C ALA A 19 -19.54 -13.78 -6.83
N CYS A 20 -20.37 -14.33 -5.94
CA CYS A 20 -19.92 -15.09 -4.79
C CYS A 20 -19.49 -16.46 -5.32
N SER A 21 -18.27 -16.53 -5.85
CA SER A 21 -17.63 -17.80 -6.18
C SER A 21 -17.25 -18.46 -4.86
N SER A 22 -17.94 -19.54 -4.53
CA SER A 22 -17.53 -20.48 -3.50
C SER A 22 -16.30 -21.22 -4.03
N ASP A 23 -15.13 -20.96 -3.47
CA ASP A 23 -13.99 -21.87 -3.63
C ASP A 23 -13.61 -22.42 -2.25
N ASP A 24 -14.05 -23.66 -2.02
CA ASP A 24 -13.65 -24.47 -0.89
C ASP A 24 -12.24 -25.00 -1.15
N GLY A 25 -11.26 -24.17 -0.81
CA GLY A 25 -9.87 -24.55 -0.67
C GLY A 25 -9.24 -23.64 0.36
N ARG A 26 -8.89 -24.17 1.55
CA ARG A 26 -7.86 -23.51 2.38
C ARG A 26 -6.51 -23.71 1.69
N GLY A 27 -6.40 -23.15 0.50
CA GLY A 27 -5.15 -22.94 -0.20
C GLY A 27 -4.31 -21.98 0.62
N GLN A 28 -3.02 -22.16 0.54
CA GLN A 28 -2.03 -21.25 1.10
C GLN A 28 -2.23 -19.88 0.41
N GLU A 29 -2.99 -18.99 1.04
CA GLU A 29 -3.43 -17.74 0.41
C GLU A 29 -2.27 -16.75 0.35
N ILE A 30 -1.84 -16.41 -0.86
CA ILE A 30 -0.91 -15.31 -1.08
C ILE A 30 -1.70 -14.01 -0.98
N ARG A 31 -1.19 -13.05 -0.20
CA ARG A 31 -1.80 -11.72 -0.03
C ARG A 31 -1.00 -10.67 -0.76
N ASN A 32 -1.68 -9.80 -1.49
CA ASN A 32 -1.06 -8.71 -2.25
C ASN A 32 -1.13 -7.42 -1.45
N TYR A 33 0.03 -6.80 -1.33
CA TYR A 33 0.20 -5.51 -0.70
C TYR A 33 0.70 -4.50 -1.71
N ARG A 34 0.27 -3.26 -1.55
CA ARG A 34 0.79 -2.12 -2.31
C ARG A 34 1.24 -1.03 -1.36
N TYR A 35 2.46 -0.56 -1.55
CA TYR A 35 2.99 0.61 -0.87
C TYR A 35 2.82 1.84 -1.76
N GLU A 36 2.40 2.95 -1.19
CA GLU A 36 2.54 4.27 -1.80
C GLU A 36 3.35 5.17 -0.85
N VAL A 37 4.37 5.82 -1.40
CA VAL A 37 5.12 6.86 -0.71
C VAL A 37 4.95 8.16 -1.47
N THR A 38 4.42 9.17 -0.79
CA THR A 38 4.15 10.50 -1.34
C THR A 38 4.66 11.55 -0.38
N GLY A 39 4.76 12.80 -0.80
CA GLY A 39 5.28 13.85 0.08
C GLY A 39 5.64 15.11 -0.66
N THR A 40 6.19 16.05 0.09
CA THR A 40 6.76 17.30 -0.45
C THR A 40 8.28 17.26 -0.55
N ILE A 41 8.92 16.15 -0.16
CA ILE A 41 10.38 15.99 -0.24
C ILE A 41 10.86 16.17 -1.67
N SER A 42 11.88 17.01 -1.82
CA SER A 42 12.47 17.40 -3.09
C SER A 42 13.80 16.72 -3.41
N VAL A 43 14.35 15.94 -2.48
CA VAL A 43 15.57 15.12 -2.66
C VAL A 43 15.24 13.64 -2.84
N PRO A 44 16.14 12.83 -3.42
CA PRO A 44 15.96 11.38 -3.45
C PRO A 44 15.88 10.81 -2.03
N VAL A 45 14.99 9.84 -1.83
CA VAL A 45 14.84 9.11 -0.55
C VAL A 45 15.31 7.67 -0.71
N GLN A 46 15.82 7.07 0.36
CA GLN A 46 16.09 5.65 0.44
C GLN A 46 14.85 4.94 1.01
N ILE A 47 14.37 3.91 0.33
CA ILE A 47 13.17 3.17 0.68
C ILE A 47 13.56 1.72 0.91
N GLN A 48 13.35 1.20 2.11
CA GLN A 48 13.47 -0.23 2.42
C GLN A 48 12.08 -0.81 2.66
N TYR A 49 11.80 -1.99 2.13
CA TYR A 49 10.46 -2.57 2.17
C TYR A 49 10.50 -4.08 2.39
N THR A 50 9.41 -4.66 2.89
CA THR A 50 9.27 -6.13 2.90
C THR A 50 9.09 -6.61 1.46
N PRO A 51 10.00 -7.45 0.92
CA PRO A 51 9.91 -7.92 -0.45
C PRO A 51 8.80 -8.96 -0.62
N THR A 52 8.56 -9.36 -1.85
CA THR A 52 7.70 -10.50 -2.15
C THR A 52 8.29 -11.79 -1.54
N ILE A 53 7.47 -12.51 -0.78
CA ILE A 53 7.79 -13.80 -0.16
C ILE A 53 6.64 -14.75 -0.55
N LEU A 54 6.89 -15.72 -1.42
CA LEU A 54 5.88 -16.67 -1.90
C LEU A 54 5.97 -18.04 -1.21
N SER A 55 7.07 -18.30 -0.50
CA SER A 55 7.31 -19.52 0.28
C SER A 55 8.07 -19.19 1.57
N PRO A 56 7.84 -19.92 2.68
CA PRO A 56 8.67 -19.79 3.89
C PRO A 56 10.14 -20.17 3.67
N GLU A 57 10.46 -20.86 2.56
CA GLU A 57 11.82 -21.26 2.19
C GLU A 57 12.52 -20.24 1.25
N ASP A 58 11.83 -19.15 0.86
CA ASP A 58 12.43 -18.15 -0.01
C ASP A 58 13.62 -17.48 0.69
N ALA A 59 14.82 -17.74 0.15
CA ALA A 59 16.02 -17.03 0.56
C ALA A 59 15.96 -15.59 0.05
N LEU A 60 16.18 -14.62 0.94
CA LEU A 60 16.14 -13.19 0.61
C LEU A 60 17.52 -12.63 0.22
N ASP A 61 18.54 -13.49 0.12
CA ASP A 61 19.94 -13.08 -0.04
C ASP A 61 20.22 -12.35 -1.36
N ASP A 62 19.43 -12.61 -2.42
CA ASP A 62 19.56 -11.99 -3.74
C ASP A 62 18.36 -11.08 -4.10
N VAL A 63 17.55 -10.68 -3.12
CA VAL A 63 16.38 -9.84 -3.35
C VAL A 63 16.68 -8.39 -3.01
N ASP A 64 16.56 -7.50 -4.00
CA ASP A 64 16.68 -6.05 -3.77
C ASP A 64 15.43 -5.54 -3.03
N TYR A 65 15.54 -5.34 -1.73
CA TYR A 65 14.49 -4.77 -0.87
C TYR A 65 14.75 -3.31 -0.48
N GLU A 66 15.69 -2.66 -1.17
CA GLU A 66 16.07 -1.27 -0.98
C GLU A 66 16.14 -0.54 -2.33
N GLU A 67 15.58 0.67 -2.38
CA GLU A 67 15.59 1.52 -3.57
C GLU A 67 15.92 2.98 -3.20
N THR A 68 16.61 3.69 -4.07
CA THR A 68 16.73 5.17 -3.99
C THR A 68 15.87 5.79 -5.08
N ALA A 69 14.91 6.63 -4.70
CA ALA A 69 13.91 7.17 -5.63
C ALA A 69 13.46 8.60 -5.29
N MET A 70 12.89 9.29 -6.28
CA MET A 70 12.12 10.52 -6.08
C MET A 70 10.66 10.19 -5.79
N LEU A 71 9.97 11.02 -5.00
CA LEU A 71 8.54 10.87 -4.76
C LEU A 71 7.70 11.49 -5.90
N PRO A 72 6.52 10.93 -6.23
CA PRO A 72 5.86 9.79 -5.60
C PRO A 72 6.46 8.43 -6.05
N TRP A 73 6.42 7.45 -5.15
CA TRP A 73 6.88 6.08 -5.40
C TRP A 73 5.80 5.06 -5.04
N THR A 74 5.72 3.95 -5.78
CA THR A 74 4.76 2.86 -5.55
C THR A 74 5.42 1.52 -5.79
N LYS A 75 5.01 0.51 -5.02
CA LYS A 75 5.51 -0.86 -5.16
C LYS A 75 4.46 -1.87 -4.75
N GLU A 76 4.35 -2.94 -5.52
CA GLU A 76 3.50 -4.08 -5.21
C GLU A 76 4.36 -5.26 -4.77
N VAL A 77 3.91 -5.96 -3.72
CA VAL A 77 4.56 -7.16 -3.20
C VAL A 77 3.50 -8.19 -2.82
N SER A 78 3.89 -9.46 -2.81
CA SER A 78 3.01 -10.56 -2.44
C SER A 78 3.61 -11.36 -1.29
N LEU A 79 2.81 -11.67 -0.27
CA LEU A 79 3.28 -12.36 0.93
C LEU A 79 2.54 -13.67 1.13
N HIS A 80 3.32 -14.69 1.47
CA HIS A 80 2.86 -16.00 1.88
C HIS A 80 2.04 -15.90 3.17
N TYR A 81 0.98 -16.70 3.30
CA TYR A 81 0.04 -16.66 4.43
C TYR A 81 0.67 -16.87 5.83
N LEU A 82 1.91 -17.39 5.90
CA LEU A 82 2.65 -17.55 7.16
C LEU A 82 3.42 -16.29 7.58
N ALA A 83 3.55 -15.29 6.71
CA ALA A 83 4.19 -14.04 7.07
C ALA A 83 3.31 -13.25 8.05
N SER A 84 3.92 -12.62 9.05
CA SER A 84 3.22 -11.91 10.12
C SER A 84 2.73 -10.52 9.73
N GLY A 85 3.26 -9.95 8.64
CA GLY A 85 2.95 -8.59 8.21
C GLY A 85 3.93 -8.07 7.16
N VAL A 86 3.75 -6.80 6.83
CA VAL A 86 4.59 -6.01 5.92
C VAL A 86 5.10 -4.76 6.61
N GLY A 87 6.21 -4.23 6.13
CA GLY A 87 6.75 -2.96 6.58
C GLY A 87 7.47 -2.21 5.46
N LEU A 88 7.54 -0.89 5.64
CA LEU A 88 8.29 0.02 4.79
C LEU A 88 8.94 1.10 5.65
N SER A 89 10.21 1.40 5.36
CA SER A 89 10.96 2.51 5.93
C SER A 89 11.37 3.47 4.82
N VAL A 90 11.27 4.77 5.10
CA VAL A 90 11.79 5.84 4.26
C VAL A 90 12.84 6.59 5.07
N ALA A 91 14.04 6.68 4.51
CA ALA A 91 15.12 7.51 5.02
C ALA A 91 15.35 8.70 4.07
N VAL A 92 15.53 9.87 4.68
CA VAL A 92 15.78 11.14 4.00
C VAL A 92 17.07 11.69 4.57
N GLU A 93 18.00 12.05 3.69
CA GLU A 93 19.19 12.82 4.00
C GLU A 93 19.13 14.15 3.24
N ASP A 94 19.61 15.23 3.86
CA ASP A 94 19.62 16.58 3.30
C ASP A 94 18.24 17.13 2.87
N GLY A 95 17.17 16.70 3.56
CA GLY A 95 15.83 17.24 3.38
C GLY A 95 15.68 18.66 3.96
N PHE A 96 14.67 19.40 3.51
CA PHE A 96 14.36 20.70 4.10
C PHE A 96 13.38 20.55 5.26
N VAL A 97 13.63 21.28 6.35
CA VAL A 97 12.75 21.33 7.52
C VAL A 97 11.33 21.68 7.09
N GLY A 98 10.35 20.89 7.54
CA GLY A 98 8.94 21.06 7.15
C GLY A 98 8.51 20.29 5.90
N GLU A 99 9.45 19.68 5.17
CA GLU A 99 9.06 18.72 4.13
C GLU A 99 8.46 17.46 4.76
N THR A 100 7.53 16.82 4.06
CA THR A 100 6.76 15.71 4.60
C THR A 100 6.86 14.47 3.73
N VAL A 101 6.77 13.30 4.36
CA VAL A 101 6.58 11.99 3.73
C VAL A 101 5.31 11.36 4.28
N SER A 102 4.50 10.78 3.40
CA SER A 102 3.37 9.94 3.76
C SER A 102 3.56 8.55 3.18
N ILE A 103 3.49 7.54 4.06
CA ILE A 103 3.48 6.12 3.71
C ILE A 103 2.05 5.62 3.81
N LYS A 104 1.58 4.96 2.75
CA LYS A 104 0.33 4.20 2.74
C LYS A 104 0.61 2.74 2.42
N ILE A 105 -0.14 1.86 3.08
CA ILE A 105 -0.13 0.42 2.81
C ILE A 105 -1.55 0.02 2.44
N PHE A 106 -1.67 -0.72 1.34
CA PHE A 106 -2.91 -1.32 0.87
C PHE A 106 -2.81 -2.84 0.93
N LEU A 107 -3.90 -3.52 1.27
CA LEU A 107 -4.08 -4.97 1.20
C LEU A 107 -5.27 -5.24 0.26
N GLU A 108 -5.06 -5.95 -0.84
CA GLU A 108 -6.12 -6.24 -1.84
C GLU A 108 -6.96 -4.98 -2.19
N ASP A 109 -6.28 -3.87 -2.49
CA ASP A 109 -6.84 -2.53 -2.77
C ASP A 109 -7.49 -1.77 -1.59
N GLU A 110 -7.63 -2.37 -0.42
CA GLU A 110 -8.08 -1.68 0.79
C GLU A 110 -6.91 -0.95 1.48
N GLN A 111 -7.04 0.34 1.74
CA GLN A 111 -6.03 1.08 2.49
C GLN A 111 -6.06 0.67 3.97
N VAL A 112 -5.02 -0.03 4.43
CA VAL A 112 -4.92 -0.55 5.80
C VAL A 112 -4.04 0.30 6.72
N ALA A 113 -3.16 1.13 6.17
CA ALA A 113 -2.36 2.10 6.93
C ALA A 113 -2.12 3.39 6.15
N VAL A 114 -2.11 4.52 6.86
CA VAL A 114 -1.66 5.82 6.34
C VAL A 114 -1.05 6.63 7.47
N HIS A 115 0.21 7.01 7.31
CA HIS A 115 0.91 7.85 8.28
C HIS A 115 1.80 8.85 7.58
N THR A 116 2.06 9.97 8.25
CA THR A 116 2.85 11.07 7.74
C THR A 116 3.88 11.49 8.79
N ALA A 117 5.09 11.79 8.34
CA ALA A 117 6.15 12.37 9.14
C ALA A 117 6.73 13.61 8.44
N GLU A 118 7.43 14.44 9.21
CA GLU A 118 8.04 15.69 8.79
C GLU A 118 9.56 15.61 9.01
N VAL A 119 10.34 16.16 8.09
CA VAL A 119 11.80 16.21 8.20
C VAL A 119 12.21 17.05 9.40
N ALA A 120 13.10 16.50 10.23
CA ALA A 120 13.58 17.14 11.44
C ALA A 120 14.48 18.36 11.15
N PRO A 121 14.74 19.23 12.14
CA PRO A 121 15.55 20.44 11.94
C PRO A 121 16.99 20.22 11.44
N ASP A 122 17.54 19.02 11.59
CA ASP A 122 18.86 18.63 11.08
C ASP A 122 18.84 18.13 9.63
N GLY A 123 17.67 18.12 8.99
CA GLY A 123 17.49 17.71 7.60
C GLY A 123 17.40 16.19 7.40
N VAL A 124 17.29 15.43 8.50
CA VAL A 124 17.19 13.97 8.47
C VAL A 124 15.77 13.53 8.84
N LEU A 125 15.35 12.41 8.27
CA LEU A 125 14.15 11.69 8.69
C LEU A 125 14.38 10.20 8.50
N VAL A 126 14.03 9.39 9.50
CA VAL A 126 13.84 7.95 9.34
C VAL A 126 12.43 7.61 9.78
N PHE A 127 11.61 7.15 8.84
CA PHE A 127 10.19 6.93 9.06
C PHE A 127 9.76 5.53 8.64
N THR A 128 9.33 4.72 9.61
CA THR A 128 8.95 3.33 9.41
C THR A 128 7.48 3.11 9.77
N VAL A 129 6.76 2.39 8.90
CA VAL A 129 5.39 1.92 9.14
C VAL A 129 5.35 0.42 8.91
N ASN A 130 4.84 -0.33 9.89
CA ASN A 130 4.56 -1.76 9.76
C ASN A 130 3.07 -2.02 9.92
N TYR A 131 2.54 -2.94 9.12
CA TYR A 131 1.18 -3.46 9.21
C TYR A 131 1.24 -4.97 9.44
N TYR A 132 0.60 -5.43 10.50
CA TYR A 132 0.52 -6.84 10.87
C TYR A 132 -0.80 -7.45 10.45
N ILE A 133 -0.79 -8.76 10.23
CA ILE A 133 -1.94 -9.53 9.75
C ILE A 133 -3.15 -9.50 10.70
N ASP A 134 -2.93 -9.17 11.97
CA ASP A 134 -3.97 -9.00 12.99
C ASP A 134 -4.61 -7.59 12.98
N GLY A 135 -4.19 -6.72 12.05
CA GLY A 135 -4.65 -5.34 11.91
C GLY A 135 -3.84 -4.33 12.75
N THR A 136 -2.82 -4.77 13.49
CA THR A 136 -1.95 -3.87 14.24
C THR A 136 -1.09 -3.04 13.29
N VAL A 137 -0.97 -1.74 13.57
CA VAL A 137 -0.04 -0.85 12.88
C VAL A 137 0.97 -0.30 13.89
N THR A 138 2.25 -0.38 13.56
CA THR A 138 3.32 0.30 14.32
C THR A 138 3.97 1.37 13.46
N VAL A 139 4.31 2.47 14.11
CA VAL A 139 4.90 3.64 13.47
C VAL A 139 6.09 4.07 14.30
N HIS A 140 7.23 4.26 13.65
CA HIS A 140 8.45 4.79 14.25
C HIS A 140 8.96 5.95 13.40
N SER A 141 9.35 7.05 14.06
CA SER A 141 9.92 8.22 13.41
C SER A 141 11.00 8.78 14.31
N ASP A 142 12.20 8.94 13.76
CA ASP A 142 13.31 9.64 14.41
C ASP A 142 13.51 11.03 13.81
#